data_AF-A0A955EID5-F1
#
_entry.id   AF-A0A955EID5-F1
#
_cell.length_a   1.000
_cell.length_b   1.000
_cell.length_c   1.000
_cell.angle_alpha   90.00
_cell.angle_beta   90.00
_cell.angle_gamma   90.00
#
_symmetry.space_group_name_H-M   'P 1'
#
loop_
_entity.id
_entity.type
_entity.pdbx_description
1 polymer ?
#
loop_
_entity_poly.entity_id
_entity_poly.type
_entity_poly.pdbx_seq_one_letter_code
_entity_poly.pdbx_strand_id
1 'polypeptide(L)'
;MRTLQWTGCGVLCLVLVSSAAGAGGAAPTCPGDADGDLQVNFDDLNLVLEHWNTTDPAGDVTGDGVVDFNDLNEVLEWWTDCSFDYGATYADDEAWQIGLEMLGGTGPLLLPQATYDRIDRDLDLIRVFEGTLASQPHTPAWSPSSLLVGLVDGADRTRYDAFNAYYGVINEQELFAFGGITYYLVTLPGRVNVVCLGGIYQQLAEVSSAEPDGIIGGQNFYTPSLLLSGNWRWDIDDGFWDCFDGCDCHYVWAFETDDAGNVTLIDATQFGQPWCPWPR
;
A
#
# COMPACT_ATOMS: atom_id res chain seq x y z
N MET A 1 25.50 -7.44 18.01
CA MET A 1 24.19 -7.98 17.62
C MET A 1 23.13 -7.53 18.60
N ARG A 2 22.60 -6.31 18.40
CA ARG A 2 21.31 -5.94 18.96
C ARG A 2 20.29 -6.34 17.91
N THR A 3 19.42 -7.28 18.24
CA THR A 3 18.19 -7.49 17.49
C THR A 3 17.43 -6.16 17.53
N LEU A 4 17.12 -5.60 16.35
CA LEU A 4 16.05 -4.63 16.19
C LEU A 4 14.74 -5.36 16.55
N GLN A 5 14.47 -5.48 17.84
CA GLN A 5 13.14 -5.77 18.31
C GLN A 5 12.35 -4.49 18.08
N TRP A 6 11.40 -4.55 17.16
CA TRP A 6 10.24 -3.66 17.11
C TRP A 6 9.55 -3.74 18.48
N THR A 7 10.04 -2.96 19.43
CA THR A 7 9.40 -2.80 20.73
C THR A 7 8.33 -1.76 20.50
N GLY A 8 7.08 -2.23 20.58
CA GLY A 8 5.90 -1.44 20.38
C GLY A 8 6.00 -0.09 21.09
N CYS A 9 5.75 0.95 20.32
CA CYS A 9 5.58 2.31 20.79
C CYS A 9 4.41 2.31 21.78
N GLY A 10 4.72 2.20 23.07
CA GLY A 10 3.77 2.32 24.17
C GLY A 10 3.39 3.79 24.38
N VAL A 11 2.80 4.42 23.37
CA VAL A 11 2.01 5.64 23.57
C VAL A 11 0.67 5.18 24.10
N LEU A 12 0.34 5.63 25.30
CA LEU A 12 -0.99 5.57 25.88
C LEU A 12 -1.90 6.45 25.00
N CYS A 13 -2.33 5.91 23.87
CA CYS A 13 -3.32 6.50 23.01
C CYS A 13 -4.65 6.38 23.74
N LEU A 14 -5.12 7.49 24.33
CA LEU A 14 -6.51 7.62 24.75
C LEU A 14 -7.35 7.67 23.46
N VAL A 15 -7.57 6.49 22.87
CA VAL A 15 -8.49 6.31 21.76
C VAL A 15 -9.87 6.61 22.34
N LEU A 16 -10.43 7.76 21.97
CA LEU A 16 -11.88 7.86 21.86
C LEU A 16 -12.29 6.75 20.91
N VAL A 17 -12.79 5.64 21.47
CA VAL A 17 -13.39 4.56 20.69
C VAL A 17 -14.72 5.11 20.17
N SER A 18 -14.65 5.98 19.17
CA SER A 18 -15.63 5.92 18.10
C SER A 18 -15.44 4.53 17.51
N SER A 19 -16.47 3.71 17.61
CA SER A 19 -16.56 2.44 16.91
C SER A 19 -16.49 2.71 15.39
N ALA A 20 -15.27 2.91 14.88
CA ALA A 20 -14.94 2.58 13.52
C ALA A 20 -14.97 1.07 13.48
N ALA A 21 -16.03 0.51 12.89
CA ALA A 21 -15.99 -0.85 12.40
C ALA A 21 -14.65 -1.03 11.69
N GLY A 22 -13.86 -2.01 12.12
CA GLY A 22 -12.52 -2.22 11.59
C GLY A 22 -12.59 -2.23 10.08
N ALA A 23 -11.83 -1.35 9.44
CA ALA A 23 -11.56 -1.40 8.02
C ALA A 23 -10.68 -2.62 7.73
N GLY A 24 -11.20 -3.82 8.00
CA GLY A 24 -10.85 -4.96 7.18
C GLY A 24 -11.37 -4.58 5.81
N GLY A 25 -10.45 -4.31 4.87
CA GLY A 25 -10.81 -3.84 3.54
C GLY A 25 -11.93 -4.71 3.01
N ALA A 26 -13.13 -4.13 2.87
CA ALA A 26 -14.22 -4.82 2.21
C ALA A 26 -13.66 -5.30 0.88
N ALA A 27 -13.96 -6.55 0.50
CA ALA A 27 -13.61 -7.06 -0.81
C ALA A 27 -14.00 -5.98 -1.84
N PRO A 28 -13.14 -5.70 -2.84
CA PRO A 28 -13.38 -4.63 -3.78
C PRO A 28 -14.81 -4.70 -4.30
N THR A 29 -15.60 -3.67 -4.02
CA THR A 29 -17.01 -3.65 -4.40
C THR A 29 -17.07 -3.26 -5.86
N CYS A 30 -17.24 -4.25 -6.70
CA CYS A 30 -17.74 -4.09 -8.05
C CYS A 30 -19.24 -3.84 -7.95
N PRO A 31 -19.75 -2.61 -8.09
CA PRO A 31 -21.12 -2.35 -7.71
C PRO A 31 -22.13 -3.12 -8.55
N GLY A 32 -21.78 -3.55 -9.77
CA GLY A 32 -22.61 -4.43 -10.61
C GLY A 32 -22.32 -5.94 -10.48
N ASP A 33 -21.42 -6.37 -9.60
CA ASP A 33 -21.07 -7.78 -9.37
C ASP A 33 -22.01 -8.35 -8.30
N ALA A 34 -23.10 -8.95 -8.78
CA ALA A 34 -24.18 -9.45 -7.95
C ALA A 34 -23.83 -10.79 -7.29
N ASP A 35 -23.01 -11.61 -7.96
CA ASP A 35 -22.66 -12.95 -7.47
C ASP A 35 -21.35 -12.99 -6.64
N GLY A 36 -20.60 -11.89 -6.65
CA GLY A 36 -19.38 -11.67 -5.86
C GLY A 36 -18.13 -12.28 -6.49
N ASP A 37 -18.13 -12.53 -7.80
CA ASP A 37 -17.02 -13.10 -8.55
C ASP A 37 -16.02 -12.06 -9.10
N LEU A 38 -16.24 -10.77 -8.81
CA LEU A 38 -15.48 -9.59 -9.25
C LEU A 38 -15.49 -9.34 -10.76
N GLN A 39 -16.44 -9.93 -11.48
CA GLN A 39 -16.73 -9.62 -12.86
C GLN A 39 -18.16 -9.09 -12.95
N VAL A 40 -18.44 -8.26 -13.95
CA VAL A 40 -19.80 -7.81 -14.24
C VAL A 40 -20.18 -8.31 -15.61
N ASN A 41 -20.93 -9.40 -15.65
CA ASN A 41 -21.19 -10.19 -16.83
C ASN A 41 -22.63 -10.75 -16.86
N PHE A 42 -22.88 -11.74 -17.73
CA PHE A 42 -24.20 -12.33 -17.89
C PHE A 42 -24.71 -13.08 -16.66
N ASP A 43 -23.83 -13.59 -15.81
CA ASP A 43 -24.18 -14.32 -14.60
C ASP A 43 -24.81 -13.36 -13.56
N ASP A 44 -24.26 -12.15 -13.40
CA ASP A 44 -24.87 -11.08 -12.58
C ASP A 44 -26.26 -10.69 -13.08
N LEU A 45 -26.39 -10.50 -14.40
CA LEU A 45 -27.66 -10.17 -15.02
C LEU A 45 -28.69 -11.27 -14.79
N ASN A 46 -28.27 -12.53 -14.94
CA ASN A 46 -29.14 -13.68 -14.71
C ASN A 46 -29.56 -13.74 -13.23
N LEU A 47 -28.65 -13.46 -12.30
CA LEU A 47 -28.96 -13.47 -10.86
C LEU A 47 -30.02 -12.41 -10.51
N VAL A 48 -29.89 -11.18 -11.02
CA VAL A 48 -30.92 -10.13 -10.86
C VAL A 48 -32.27 -10.59 -11.45
N LEU A 49 -32.26 -11.19 -12.64
CA LEU A 49 -33.49 -11.67 -13.30
C LEU A 49 -34.14 -12.86 -12.59
N GLU A 50 -33.34 -13.75 -11.98
CA GLU A 50 -33.82 -14.88 -11.19
C GLU A 50 -34.54 -14.45 -9.91
N HIS A 51 -34.09 -13.35 -9.30
CA HIS A 51 -34.64 -12.79 -8.07
C HIS A 51 -35.63 -11.63 -8.30
N TRP A 52 -36.08 -11.41 -9.54
CA TRP A 52 -36.92 -10.26 -9.92
C TRP A 52 -38.17 -10.08 -9.04
N ASN A 53 -38.38 -8.85 -8.57
CA ASN A 53 -39.50 -8.43 -7.72
C ASN A 53 -39.57 -9.24 -6.41
N THR A 54 -38.42 -9.56 -5.83
CA THR A 54 -38.26 -10.15 -4.50
C THR A 54 -37.47 -9.22 -3.58
N THR A 55 -37.22 -9.64 -2.35
CA THR A 55 -36.34 -8.96 -1.38
C THR A 55 -35.10 -9.80 -1.09
N ASP A 56 -34.72 -10.67 -2.03
CA ASP A 56 -33.56 -11.54 -1.87
C ASP A 56 -32.28 -10.72 -2.08
N PRO A 57 -31.39 -10.63 -1.08
CA PRO A 57 -30.17 -9.83 -1.20
C PRO A 57 -29.23 -10.31 -2.31
N ALA A 58 -29.39 -11.53 -2.84
CA ALA A 58 -28.57 -12.02 -3.94
C ALA A 58 -28.81 -11.25 -5.27
N GLY A 59 -30.02 -10.72 -5.50
CA GLY A 59 -30.32 -9.92 -6.70
C GLY A 59 -30.43 -8.41 -6.43
N ASP A 60 -30.36 -7.97 -5.17
CA ASP A 60 -30.53 -6.58 -4.74
C ASP A 60 -29.17 -5.88 -4.74
N VAL A 61 -28.67 -5.63 -5.94
CA VAL A 61 -27.36 -5.05 -6.23
C VAL A 61 -27.24 -3.62 -5.68
N THR A 62 -28.34 -2.86 -5.71
CA THR A 62 -28.39 -1.49 -5.17
C THR A 62 -28.53 -1.45 -3.64
N GLY A 63 -28.92 -2.56 -3.02
CA GLY A 63 -29.13 -2.68 -1.57
C GLY A 63 -30.34 -1.89 -1.06
N ASP A 64 -31.33 -1.62 -1.92
CA ASP A 64 -32.52 -0.83 -1.58
C ASP A 64 -33.66 -1.67 -0.96
N GLY A 65 -33.47 -3.00 -0.94
CA GLY A 65 -34.36 -3.99 -0.35
C GLY A 65 -35.33 -4.63 -1.34
N VAL A 66 -35.31 -4.27 -2.62
CA VAL A 66 -36.18 -4.86 -3.66
C VAL A 66 -35.40 -5.07 -4.96
N VAL A 67 -35.39 -6.30 -5.46
CA VAL A 67 -34.79 -6.62 -6.76
C VAL A 67 -35.67 -6.13 -7.89
N ASP A 68 -35.27 -5.07 -8.60
CA ASP A 68 -36.04 -4.49 -9.70
C ASP A 68 -35.17 -3.93 -10.85
N PHE A 69 -35.72 -2.95 -11.58
CA PHE A 69 -35.05 -2.36 -12.73
C PHE A 69 -33.84 -1.51 -12.34
N ASN A 70 -33.75 -1.04 -11.09
CA ASN A 70 -32.59 -0.32 -10.59
C ASN A 70 -31.38 -1.25 -10.49
N ASP A 71 -31.53 -2.47 -9.98
CA ASP A 71 -30.44 -3.45 -9.90
C ASP A 71 -29.95 -3.87 -11.27
N LEU A 72 -30.87 -4.08 -12.21
CA LEU A 72 -30.50 -4.40 -13.59
C LEU A 72 -29.73 -3.25 -14.26
N ASN A 73 -30.10 -2.00 -14.00
CA ASN A 73 -29.37 -0.85 -14.51
C ASN A 73 -27.98 -0.74 -13.87
N GLU A 74 -27.84 -1.04 -12.58
CA GLU A 74 -26.55 -1.06 -11.90
C GLU A 74 -25.61 -2.08 -12.58
N VAL A 75 -26.05 -3.32 -12.77
CA VAL A 75 -25.28 -4.35 -13.50
C VAL A 75 -24.90 -3.87 -14.91
N LEU A 76 -25.82 -3.27 -15.66
CA LEU A 76 -25.55 -2.78 -17.01
C LEU A 76 -24.64 -1.54 -17.05
N GLU A 77 -24.67 -0.69 -16.03
CA GLU A 77 -23.81 0.49 -15.91
C GLU A 77 -22.35 0.09 -15.70
N TRP A 78 -22.12 -1.00 -14.97
CA TRP A 78 -20.79 -1.57 -14.72
C TRP A 78 -20.39 -2.68 -15.70
N TRP A 79 -21.21 -2.94 -16.72
CA TRP A 79 -20.98 -3.96 -17.74
C TRP A 79 -19.61 -3.72 -18.39
N THR A 80 -18.67 -4.65 -18.19
CA THR A 80 -17.27 -4.68 -18.68
C THR A 80 -16.17 -3.97 -17.90
N ASP A 81 -16.45 -3.07 -16.95
CA ASP A 81 -15.42 -2.21 -16.34
C ASP A 81 -15.27 -2.39 -14.83
N CYS A 82 -15.19 -3.65 -14.40
CA CYS A 82 -14.78 -3.98 -13.04
C CYS A 82 -13.25 -4.07 -12.94
N SER A 83 -12.62 -2.90 -13.05
CA SER A 83 -11.17 -2.77 -12.85
C SER A 83 -10.87 -1.76 -11.74
N PHE A 84 -9.79 -2.02 -11.02
CA PHE A 84 -9.29 -1.11 -10.01
C PHE A 84 -8.75 0.16 -10.67
N ASP A 85 -9.35 1.31 -10.34
CA ASP A 85 -8.82 2.61 -10.72
C ASP A 85 -7.60 2.94 -9.84
N TYR A 86 -6.42 2.99 -10.45
CA TYR A 86 -5.18 3.39 -9.78
C TYR A 86 -5.12 4.90 -9.46
N GLY A 87 -6.13 5.66 -9.85
CA GLY A 87 -6.24 7.09 -9.59
C GLY A 87 -5.28 7.93 -10.42
N ALA A 88 -5.00 9.14 -9.93
CA ALA A 88 -4.10 10.07 -10.60
C ALA A 88 -2.64 9.59 -10.53
N THR A 89 -1.89 9.81 -11.60
CA THR A 89 -0.43 9.65 -11.58
C THR A 89 0.21 10.91 -11.00
N TYR A 90 1.12 10.71 -10.05
CA TYR A 90 1.87 11.80 -9.45
C TYR A 90 3.16 12.11 -10.22
N ALA A 91 3.63 13.35 -10.14
CA ALA A 91 4.79 13.82 -10.92
C ALA A 91 6.12 13.41 -10.27
N ASP A 92 6.19 13.42 -8.94
CA ASP A 92 7.35 12.98 -8.16
C ASP A 92 7.15 11.53 -7.67
N ASP A 93 7.88 10.61 -8.29
CA ASP A 93 7.86 9.19 -7.96
C ASP A 93 8.39 8.87 -6.54
N GLU A 94 9.30 9.70 -6.02
CA GLU A 94 9.89 9.55 -4.70
C GLU A 94 8.87 9.92 -3.63
N ALA A 95 8.23 11.09 -3.78
CA ALA A 95 7.17 11.53 -2.88
C ALA A 95 5.99 10.54 -2.89
N TRP A 96 5.62 10.03 -4.06
CA TRP A 96 4.59 9.00 -4.18
C TRP A 96 4.97 7.73 -3.41
N GLN A 97 6.20 7.22 -3.59
CA GLN A 97 6.65 6.03 -2.89
C GLN A 97 6.66 6.20 -1.37
N ILE A 98 7.28 7.28 -0.86
CA ILE A 98 7.31 7.57 0.58
C ILE A 98 5.90 7.65 1.15
N GLY A 99 4.98 8.30 0.41
CA GLY A 99 3.59 8.40 0.80
C GLY A 99 2.91 7.05 0.94
N LEU A 100 3.08 6.15 -0.02
CA LEU A 100 2.52 4.80 0.05
C LEU A 100 3.11 3.98 1.20
N GLU A 101 4.41 4.09 1.45
CA GLU A 101 5.08 3.43 2.58
C GLU A 101 4.56 3.91 3.94
N MET A 102 4.26 5.22 4.06
CA MET A 102 3.73 5.82 5.29
C MET A 102 2.33 5.31 5.65
N LEU A 103 1.53 4.89 4.68
CA LEU A 103 0.15 4.42 4.92
C LEU A 103 0.09 3.11 5.71
N GLY A 104 1.12 2.25 5.59
CA GLY A 104 1.17 0.94 6.20
C GLY A 104 0.05 -0.01 5.76
N GLY A 105 -0.07 -1.17 6.41
CA GLY A 105 -1.03 -2.21 6.02
C GLY A 105 -2.50 -1.89 6.29
N THR A 106 -2.80 -0.89 7.13
CA THR A 106 -4.17 -0.47 7.47
C THR A 106 -4.60 0.81 6.75
N GLY A 107 -3.70 1.44 6.00
CA GLY A 107 -4.01 2.64 5.23
C GLY A 107 -4.80 2.32 3.96
N PRO A 108 -5.24 3.36 3.21
CA PRO A 108 -5.90 3.18 1.93
C PRO A 108 -4.95 2.56 0.89
N LEU A 109 -5.54 1.98 -0.17
CA LEU A 109 -4.78 1.47 -1.34
C LEU A 109 -4.12 2.59 -2.13
N LEU A 110 -4.78 3.75 -2.26
CA LEU A 110 -4.27 4.91 -2.98
C LEU A 110 -3.78 5.99 -2.02
N LEU A 111 -2.70 6.67 -2.41
CA LEU A 111 -2.17 7.82 -1.67
C LEU A 111 -3.11 9.02 -1.83
N PRO A 112 -3.64 9.62 -0.74
CA PRO A 112 -4.44 10.83 -0.84
C PRO A 112 -3.63 12.01 -1.41
N GLN A 113 -4.23 12.80 -2.30
CA GLN A 113 -3.57 13.96 -2.94
C GLN A 113 -2.95 14.92 -1.92
N ALA A 114 -3.67 15.25 -0.84
CA ALA A 114 -3.16 16.16 0.19
C ALA A 114 -1.93 15.60 0.93
N THR A 115 -1.82 14.27 1.05
CA THR A 115 -0.64 13.60 1.63
C THR A 115 0.54 13.66 0.65
N TYR A 116 0.29 13.39 -0.64
CA TYR A 116 1.31 13.56 -1.70
C TYR A 116 1.84 15.00 -1.75
N ASP A 117 0.95 16.00 -1.87
CA ASP A 117 1.31 17.42 -1.96
C ASP A 117 2.15 17.86 -0.76
N ARG A 118 1.84 17.31 0.42
CA ARG A 118 2.59 17.60 1.64
C ARG A 118 4.00 17.02 1.60
N ILE A 119 4.15 15.76 1.22
CA ILE A 119 5.43 15.06 1.14
C ILE A 119 6.33 15.73 0.09
N ASP A 120 5.81 15.96 -1.10
CA ASP A 120 6.49 16.61 -2.23
C ASP A 120 7.08 17.97 -1.82
N ARG A 121 6.22 18.84 -1.25
CA ARG A 121 6.63 20.15 -0.74
C ARG A 121 7.68 20.06 0.37
N ASP A 122 7.53 19.14 1.31
CA ASP A 122 8.44 19.02 2.45
C ASP A 122 9.82 18.51 2.03
N LEU A 123 9.89 17.57 1.07
CA LEU A 123 11.16 17.12 0.48
C LEU A 123 11.91 18.29 -0.17
N ASP A 124 11.23 19.12 -0.94
CA ASP A 124 11.81 20.33 -1.53
C ASP A 124 12.37 21.28 -0.46
N LEU A 125 11.58 21.56 0.57
CA LEU A 125 11.97 22.45 1.66
C LEU A 125 13.17 21.90 2.45
N ILE A 126 13.18 20.60 2.75
CA ILE A 126 14.28 19.94 3.46
C ILE A 126 15.55 19.97 2.62
N ARG A 127 15.48 19.71 1.32
CA ARG A 127 16.65 19.73 0.41
C ARG A 127 17.22 21.14 0.21
N VAL A 128 16.38 22.17 0.27
CA VAL A 128 16.82 23.57 0.28
C VAL A 128 17.49 23.92 1.61
N PHE A 129 16.94 23.42 2.73
CA PHE A 129 17.47 23.66 4.07
C PHE A 129 18.81 22.94 4.31
N GLU A 130 18.88 21.66 3.96
CA GLU A 130 20.05 20.80 4.06
C GLU A 130 20.50 20.37 2.65
N GLY A 131 21.38 21.18 2.07
CA GLY A 131 21.84 21.02 0.70
C GLY A 131 22.59 19.70 0.45
N THR A 132 23.08 19.00 1.48
CA THR A 132 23.71 17.68 1.31
C THR A 132 22.70 16.61 0.90
N LEU A 133 21.41 16.79 1.19
CA LEU A 133 20.34 15.85 0.84
C LEU A 133 19.82 16.02 -0.59
N ALA A 134 20.23 17.08 -1.29
CA ALA A 134 19.76 17.36 -2.66
C ALA A 134 20.10 16.25 -3.67
N SER A 135 21.13 15.43 -3.40
CA SER A 135 21.53 14.29 -4.22
C SER A 135 21.26 12.93 -3.58
N GLN A 136 20.50 12.88 -2.48
CA GLN A 136 20.22 11.66 -1.73
C GLN A 136 18.74 11.29 -1.88
N PRO A 137 18.34 10.60 -2.95
CA PRO A 137 16.96 10.16 -3.09
C PRO A 137 16.66 9.02 -2.12
N HIS A 138 15.41 8.94 -1.65
CA HIS A 138 14.88 7.80 -0.93
C HIS A 138 15.00 6.51 -1.76
N THR A 139 15.43 5.46 -1.09
CA THR A 139 15.41 4.09 -1.58
C THR A 139 14.12 3.42 -1.10
N PRO A 140 13.25 2.98 -2.03
CA PRO A 140 12.01 2.29 -1.67
C PRO A 140 12.28 1.06 -0.80
N ALA A 141 11.45 0.84 0.21
CA ALA A 141 11.47 -0.39 1.00
C ALA A 141 10.99 -1.61 0.20
N TRP A 142 10.17 -1.39 -0.83
CA TRP A 142 9.60 -2.40 -1.71
C TRP A 142 9.31 -1.84 -3.11
N SER A 143 9.14 -2.72 -4.09
CA SER A 143 8.79 -2.32 -5.46
C SER A 143 7.31 -1.85 -5.54
N PRO A 144 7.04 -0.61 -5.98
CA PRO A 144 5.74 0.08 -5.88
C PRO A 144 4.52 -0.62 -6.49
N SER A 145 4.77 -1.55 -7.40
CA SER A 145 3.77 -2.20 -8.26
C SER A 145 3.98 -3.71 -8.28
N SER A 146 4.63 -4.27 -7.25
CA SER A 146 4.94 -5.68 -7.16
C SER A 146 4.48 -6.28 -5.84
N LEU A 147 3.87 -7.45 -5.92
CA LEU A 147 3.43 -8.25 -4.78
C LEU A 147 3.99 -9.67 -4.91
N LEU A 148 4.57 -10.20 -3.85
CA LEU A 148 4.98 -11.60 -3.76
C LEU A 148 3.83 -12.40 -3.17
N VAL A 149 3.26 -13.34 -3.93
CA VAL A 149 2.13 -14.16 -3.51
C VAL A 149 2.51 -15.64 -3.48
N GLY A 150 2.27 -16.31 -2.36
CA GLY A 150 2.43 -17.75 -2.21
C GLY A 150 1.08 -18.46 -2.30
N LEU A 151 0.88 -19.27 -3.33
CA LEU A 151 -0.35 -20.05 -3.55
C LEU A 151 -0.20 -21.49 -3.07
N VAL A 152 -1.24 -22.03 -2.43
CA VAL A 152 -1.29 -23.43 -2.00
C VAL A 152 -1.44 -24.34 -3.21
N ASP A 153 -0.54 -25.31 -3.37
CA ASP A 153 -0.53 -26.21 -4.52
C ASP A 153 -1.83 -27.00 -4.64
N GLY A 154 -2.49 -26.92 -5.80
CA GLY A 154 -3.73 -27.64 -6.10
C GLY A 154 -5.00 -27.03 -5.48
N ALA A 155 -4.90 -25.88 -4.82
CA ALA A 155 -6.08 -25.10 -4.41
C ALA A 155 -6.83 -24.56 -5.64
N ASP A 156 -8.13 -24.32 -5.47
CA ASP A 156 -8.93 -23.62 -6.47
C ASP A 156 -8.49 -22.16 -6.56
N ARG A 157 -8.17 -21.69 -7.77
CA ARG A 157 -7.64 -20.35 -8.05
C ARG A 157 -8.69 -19.38 -8.56
N THR A 158 -9.96 -19.78 -8.69
CA THR A 158 -10.99 -18.93 -9.31
C THR A 158 -11.07 -17.54 -8.66
N ARG A 159 -11.03 -17.44 -7.33
CA ARG A 159 -11.10 -16.12 -6.66
C ARG A 159 -9.81 -15.33 -6.82
N TYR A 160 -8.65 -15.96 -6.68
CA TYR A 160 -7.36 -15.32 -6.94
C TYR A 160 -7.24 -14.78 -8.37
N ASP A 161 -7.64 -15.55 -9.37
CA ASP A 161 -7.58 -15.13 -10.77
C ASP A 161 -8.57 -13.97 -11.03
N ALA A 162 -9.74 -13.97 -10.38
CA ALA A 162 -10.67 -12.84 -10.40
C ALA A 162 -10.09 -11.58 -9.74
N PHE A 163 -9.41 -11.71 -8.60
CA PHE A 163 -8.69 -10.59 -7.97
C PHE A 163 -7.61 -10.03 -8.90
N ASN A 164 -6.84 -10.90 -9.55
CA ASN A 164 -5.82 -10.47 -10.52
C ASN A 164 -6.44 -9.74 -11.71
N ALA A 165 -7.59 -10.19 -12.21
CA ALA A 165 -8.33 -9.49 -13.26
C ALA A 165 -8.81 -8.10 -12.79
N TYR A 166 -9.43 -8.03 -11.61
CA TYR A 166 -9.91 -6.77 -11.01
C TYR A 166 -8.77 -5.76 -10.83
N TYR A 167 -7.64 -6.17 -10.24
CA TYR A 167 -6.48 -5.28 -10.08
C TYR A 167 -5.69 -5.07 -11.38
N GLY A 168 -6.09 -5.69 -12.49
CA GLY A 168 -5.46 -5.52 -13.79
C GLY A 168 -4.02 -6.02 -13.86
N VAL A 169 -3.69 -7.10 -13.14
CA VAL A 169 -2.34 -7.70 -13.11
C VAL A 169 -1.81 -7.90 -14.52
N ILE A 170 -0.64 -7.31 -14.81
CA ILE A 170 -0.04 -7.31 -16.15
C ILE A 170 1.00 -8.41 -16.35
N ASN A 171 1.54 -8.96 -15.26
CA ASN A 171 2.49 -10.06 -15.29
C ASN A 171 2.39 -10.87 -14.00
N GLU A 172 2.42 -12.19 -14.14
CA GLU A 172 2.53 -13.15 -13.03
C GLU A 172 3.70 -14.08 -13.34
N GLN A 173 4.77 -13.99 -12.55
CA GLN A 173 5.98 -14.80 -12.75
C GLN A 173 6.15 -15.78 -11.60
N GLU A 174 6.12 -17.08 -11.91
CA GLU A 174 6.54 -18.11 -10.96
C GLU A 174 8.03 -17.94 -10.62
N LEU A 175 8.35 -17.84 -9.32
CA LEU A 175 9.72 -17.70 -8.84
C LEU A 175 10.30 -19.05 -8.38
N PHE A 176 9.60 -19.70 -7.45
CA PHE A 176 10.01 -20.99 -6.86
C PHE A 176 8.82 -21.67 -6.16
N ALA A 177 8.94 -22.98 -5.94
CA ALA A 177 8.00 -23.76 -5.15
C ALA A 177 8.70 -24.41 -3.95
N PHE A 178 8.07 -24.34 -2.78
CA PHE A 178 8.60 -24.93 -1.56
C PHE A 178 7.48 -25.31 -0.58
N GLY A 179 7.49 -26.55 -0.10
CA GLY A 179 6.60 -26.98 0.97
C GLY A 179 5.11 -27.07 0.59
N GLY A 180 4.79 -27.31 -0.67
CA GLY A 180 3.40 -27.32 -1.15
C GLY A 180 2.83 -25.92 -1.43
N ILE A 181 3.70 -24.92 -1.56
CA ILE A 181 3.37 -23.55 -1.91
C ILE A 181 4.20 -23.15 -3.12
N THR A 182 3.57 -22.55 -4.11
CA THR A 182 4.23 -21.95 -5.29
C THR A 182 4.19 -20.43 -5.17
N TYR A 183 5.35 -19.79 -5.24
CA TYR A 183 5.51 -18.34 -5.08
C TYR A 183 5.56 -17.65 -6.44
N TYR A 184 4.76 -16.59 -6.57
CA TYR A 184 4.62 -15.77 -7.76
C TYR A 184 4.98 -14.32 -7.45
N LEU A 185 5.71 -13.69 -8.35
CA LEU A 185 5.82 -12.23 -8.42
C LEU A 185 4.70 -11.70 -9.31
N VAL A 186 3.78 -10.96 -8.71
CA VAL A 186 2.63 -10.33 -9.36
C VAL A 186 2.99 -8.87 -9.63
N THR A 187 2.88 -8.42 -10.88
CA THR A 187 3.13 -7.04 -11.31
C THR A 187 1.84 -6.33 -11.69
N LEU A 188 1.65 -5.14 -11.15
CA LEU A 188 0.48 -4.28 -11.33
C LEU A 188 0.76 -3.15 -12.35
N PRO A 189 -0.26 -2.61 -13.02
CA PRO A 189 -0.09 -1.55 -14.02
C PRO A 189 0.17 -0.17 -13.40
N GLY A 190 -0.15 0.02 -12.12
CA GLY A 190 0.03 1.28 -11.40
C GLY A 190 0.64 1.08 -10.02
N ARG A 191 0.96 2.19 -9.35
CA ARG A 191 1.48 2.15 -7.97
C ARG A 191 0.33 2.11 -6.99
N VAL A 192 0.46 1.27 -5.97
CA VAL A 192 -0.56 1.08 -4.95
C VAL A 192 0.13 0.75 -3.63
N ASN A 193 -0.56 0.93 -2.51
CA ASN A 193 -0.08 0.47 -1.21
C ASN A 193 -0.11 -1.07 -1.19
N VAL A 194 0.96 -1.70 -1.67
CA VAL A 194 1.05 -3.16 -1.77
C VAL A 194 1.09 -3.85 -0.40
N VAL A 195 1.42 -3.12 0.68
CA VAL A 195 1.33 -3.64 2.06
C VAL A 195 -0.15 -3.89 2.42
N CYS A 196 -1.02 -2.92 2.13
CA CYS A 196 -2.46 -3.07 2.29
C CYS A 196 -3.02 -4.15 1.35
N LEU A 197 -2.63 -4.11 0.07
CA LEU A 197 -3.09 -5.08 -0.93
C LEU A 197 -2.69 -6.52 -0.56
N GLY A 198 -1.49 -6.74 -0.03
CA GLY A 198 -1.07 -8.05 0.48
C GLY A 198 -2.00 -8.56 1.57
N GLY A 199 -2.40 -7.68 2.51
CA GLY A 199 -3.40 -8.02 3.54
C GLY A 199 -4.78 -8.36 2.98
N ILE A 200 -5.15 -7.84 1.80
CA ILE A 200 -6.38 -8.20 1.08
C ILE A 200 -6.22 -9.59 0.42
N TYR A 201 -5.14 -9.82 -0.32
CA TYR A 201 -4.86 -11.13 -0.95
C TYR A 201 -4.77 -12.27 0.07
N GLN A 202 -4.20 -12.02 1.25
CA GLN A 202 -4.12 -13.01 2.33
C GLN A 202 -5.48 -13.49 2.87
N GLN A 203 -6.59 -12.83 2.52
CA GLN A 203 -7.93 -13.29 2.90
C GLN A 203 -8.47 -14.40 1.98
N LEU A 204 -7.82 -14.64 0.84
CA LEU A 204 -8.17 -15.72 -0.09
C LEU A 204 -7.69 -17.06 0.46
N ALA A 205 -8.53 -18.09 0.37
CA ALA A 205 -8.25 -19.39 0.97
C ALA A 205 -7.08 -20.13 0.29
N GLU A 206 -6.85 -19.84 -0.98
CA GLU A 206 -5.79 -20.36 -1.83
C GLU A 206 -4.45 -19.62 -1.65
N VAL A 207 -4.43 -18.47 -0.98
CA VAL A 207 -3.24 -17.67 -0.72
C VAL A 207 -2.68 -18.01 0.66
N SER A 208 -1.50 -18.64 0.69
CA SER A 208 -0.78 -18.92 1.94
C SER A 208 -0.03 -17.70 2.48
N SER A 209 0.40 -16.79 1.61
CA SER A 209 1.10 -15.55 1.97
C SER A 209 0.96 -14.53 0.84
N ALA A 210 0.89 -13.24 1.17
CA ALA A 210 1.02 -12.17 0.19
C ALA A 210 1.71 -10.96 0.85
N GLU A 211 2.86 -10.55 0.34
CA GLU A 211 3.69 -9.51 0.93
C GLU A 211 4.31 -8.61 -0.15
N PRO A 212 4.70 -7.37 0.19
CA PRO A 212 5.43 -6.51 -0.73
C PRO A 212 6.67 -7.21 -1.30
N ASP A 213 6.99 -6.95 -2.57
CA ASP A 213 8.28 -7.33 -3.15
C ASP A 213 9.39 -6.45 -2.55
N GLY A 214 9.87 -6.85 -1.36
CA GLY A 214 10.83 -6.11 -0.56
C GLY A 214 12.17 -5.97 -1.27
N ILE A 215 12.73 -4.76 -1.25
CA ILE A 215 14.06 -4.49 -1.81
C ILE A 215 15.07 -4.61 -0.68
N ILE A 216 15.97 -5.59 -0.78
CA ILE A 216 17.08 -5.74 0.16
C ILE A 216 18.23 -4.84 -0.29
N GLY A 217 18.82 -4.08 0.64
CA GLY A 217 20.05 -3.33 0.42
C GLY A 217 19.87 -1.86 -0.01
N GLY A 218 18.80 -1.21 0.44
CA GLY A 218 18.62 0.23 0.22
C GLY A 218 19.65 1.10 0.97
N GLN A 219 19.82 2.36 0.54
CA GLN A 219 20.82 3.27 1.14
C GLN A 219 20.17 4.40 1.93
N ASN A 220 19.06 4.93 1.41
CA ASN A 220 18.51 6.17 1.93
C ASN A 220 17.06 5.96 2.35
N PHE A 221 16.74 6.12 3.61
CA PHE A 221 15.37 5.93 4.10
C PHE A 221 14.80 7.25 4.60
N TYR A 222 13.65 7.64 4.07
CA TYR A 222 12.94 8.86 4.44
C TYR A 222 11.62 8.44 5.09
N THR A 223 11.52 8.64 6.40
CA THR A 223 10.37 8.19 7.18
C THR A 223 9.62 9.40 7.75
N PRO A 224 8.58 9.90 7.07
CA PRO A 224 7.71 10.91 7.64
C PRO A 224 6.78 10.32 8.71
N SER A 225 6.46 11.12 9.72
CA SER A 225 5.47 10.81 10.73
C SER A 225 4.70 12.06 11.13
N LEU A 226 3.37 11.94 11.26
CA LEU A 226 2.51 13.03 11.70
C LEU A 226 2.54 13.14 13.23
N LEU A 227 2.93 14.32 13.73
CA LEU A 227 2.90 14.62 15.16
C LEU A 227 1.52 15.13 15.60
N LEU A 228 1.21 14.99 16.89
CA LEU A 228 -0.04 15.50 17.47
C LEU A 228 -0.23 17.01 17.34
N SER A 229 0.86 17.76 17.11
CA SER A 229 0.84 19.20 16.86
C SER A 229 0.35 19.57 15.46
N GLY A 230 0.23 18.61 14.54
CA GLY A 230 0.02 18.84 13.11
C GLY A 230 1.33 19.00 12.31
N ASN A 231 2.48 19.14 12.98
CA ASN A 231 3.78 19.13 12.33
C ASN A 231 4.11 17.72 11.81
N TRP A 232 4.94 17.67 10.77
CA TRP A 232 5.50 16.42 10.26
C TRP A 232 6.93 16.29 10.73
N ARG A 233 7.27 15.14 11.30
CA ARG A 233 8.65 14.77 11.62
C ARG A 233 9.18 13.88 10.50
N TRP A 234 10.38 14.20 10.04
CA TRP A 234 11.09 13.47 9.00
C TRP A 234 12.37 12.90 9.59
N ASP A 235 12.42 11.59 9.75
CA ASP A 235 13.65 10.88 10.09
C ASP A 235 14.28 10.36 8.79
N ILE A 236 15.46 10.87 8.45
CA ILE A 236 16.19 10.58 7.21
C ILE A 236 17.49 9.88 7.57
N ASP A 237 17.71 8.67 7.08
CA ASP A 237 18.94 7.90 7.24
C ASP A 237 19.62 7.74 5.87
N ASP A 238 20.78 8.39 5.70
CA ASP A 238 21.70 8.20 4.56
C ASP A 238 22.82 7.26 5.01
N GLY A 239 22.75 6.00 4.60
CA GLY A 239 23.76 5.02 4.98
C GLY A 239 23.63 3.68 4.26
N PHE A 240 24.72 2.93 4.20
CA PHE A 240 24.76 1.70 3.41
C PHE A 240 24.21 0.51 4.23
N TRP A 241 23.02 -0.02 3.90
CA TRP A 241 22.40 -1.15 4.63
C TRP A 241 22.77 -2.56 4.11
N ASP A 242 23.56 -2.68 3.03
CA ASP A 242 23.74 -3.98 2.35
C ASP A 242 24.79 -4.92 2.99
N CYS A 243 25.43 -4.51 4.08
CA CYS A 243 26.47 -5.29 4.74
C CYS A 243 25.85 -6.21 5.81
N PHE A 244 26.12 -7.52 5.74
CA PHE A 244 25.66 -8.54 6.71
C PHE A 244 26.12 -8.27 8.16
N ASP A 245 27.12 -7.40 8.33
CA ASP A 245 27.65 -6.90 9.58
C ASP A 245 27.02 -5.56 10.03
N GLY A 246 26.29 -4.88 9.14
CA GLY A 246 25.66 -3.57 9.35
C GLY A 246 26.67 -2.48 9.71
N CYS A 247 26.36 -1.22 9.39
CA CYS A 247 27.04 -0.06 9.97
C CYS A 247 28.44 0.27 9.43
N ASP A 248 28.58 0.45 8.12
CA ASP A 248 29.79 1.09 7.62
C ASP A 248 29.74 2.59 7.93
N CYS A 249 28.80 3.36 7.36
CA CYS A 249 28.64 4.79 7.64
C CYS A 249 27.19 5.23 7.50
N HIS A 250 26.65 5.89 8.53
CA HIS A 250 25.31 6.48 8.51
C HIS A 250 25.36 7.94 8.94
N TYR A 251 24.58 8.76 8.27
CA TYR A 251 24.19 10.08 8.71
C TYR A 251 22.67 10.08 8.85
N VAL A 252 22.20 10.30 10.07
CA VAL A 252 20.78 10.39 10.38
C VAL A 252 20.42 11.83 10.72
N TRP A 253 19.39 12.35 10.06
CA TRP A 253 18.76 13.63 10.38
C TRP A 253 17.35 13.41 10.90
N ALA A 254 16.92 14.30 11.78
CA ALA A 254 15.52 14.47 12.14
C ALA A 254 15.12 15.93 11.88
N PHE A 255 14.13 16.14 11.00
CA PHE A 255 13.55 17.45 10.73
C PHE A 255 12.11 17.51 11.23
N GLU A 256 11.63 18.71 11.54
CA GLU A 256 10.21 19.02 11.62
C GLU A 256 9.83 20.04 10.56
N THR A 257 8.71 19.82 9.89
CA THR A 257 8.08 20.77 8.97
C THR A 257 6.69 21.16 9.47
N ASP A 258 6.31 22.42 9.29
CA ASP A 258 4.97 22.93 9.62
C ASP A 258 4.14 23.27 8.37
N ASP A 259 2.88 23.64 8.58
CA ASP A 259 1.98 24.01 7.47
C ASP A 259 2.42 25.30 6.75
N ALA A 260 3.17 26.17 7.44
CA ALA A 260 3.69 27.41 6.88
C ALA A 260 4.96 27.19 6.04
N GLY A 261 5.49 25.97 5.98
CA GLY A 261 6.70 25.63 5.22
C GLY A 261 8.00 25.96 5.95
N ASN A 262 7.97 26.14 7.28
CA ASN A 262 9.19 26.24 8.06
C ASN A 262 9.79 24.84 8.26
N VAL A 263 11.11 24.73 8.10
CA VAL A 263 11.88 23.51 8.39
C VAL A 263 12.77 23.77 9.61
N THR A 264 12.74 22.85 10.57
CA THR A 264 13.59 22.89 11.76
C THR A 264 14.38 21.59 11.86
N LEU A 265 15.71 21.69 11.92
CA LEU A 265 16.55 20.55 12.28
C LEU A 265 16.41 20.27 13.79
N ILE A 266 15.96 19.06 14.12
CA ILE A 266 15.77 18.57 15.48
C ILE A 266 17.03 17.85 15.97
N ASP A 267 17.56 16.94 15.15
CA ASP A 267 18.75 16.17 15.47
C ASP A 267 19.54 15.81 14.20
N ALA A 268 20.84 15.66 14.35
CA ALA A 268 21.76 15.23 13.31
C ALA A 268 22.86 14.38 13.96
N THR A 269 22.85 13.08 13.68
CA THR A 269 23.77 12.12 14.29
C THR A 269 24.50 11.32 13.22
N GLN A 270 25.82 11.18 13.39
CA GLN A 270 26.66 10.31 12.57
C GLN A 270 27.10 9.10 13.39
N PHE A 271 27.06 7.92 12.79
CA PHE A 271 27.65 6.72 13.38
C PHE A 271 28.15 5.78 12.31
N GLY A 272 29.30 5.15 12.57
CA GLY A 272 29.96 4.29 11.61
C GLY A 272 31.38 3.97 12.01
N GLN A 273 32.11 3.35 11.10
CA GLN A 273 33.50 2.96 11.28
C GLN A 273 34.45 4.18 11.25
N PRO A 274 35.65 4.09 11.84
CA PRO A 274 36.62 5.20 11.85
C PRO A 274 37.08 5.67 10.46
N TRP A 275 36.86 4.85 9.42
CA TRP A 275 37.26 5.13 8.05
C TRP A 275 36.18 5.83 7.23
N CYS A 276 35.03 6.16 7.83
CA CYS A 276 33.93 6.82 7.15
C CYS A 276 34.29 8.21 6.62
N PRO A 277 33.92 8.52 5.36
CA PRO A 277 34.09 9.85 4.80
C PRO A 277 32.95 10.76 5.29
N TRP A 278 33.06 11.26 6.53
CA TRP A 278 32.08 12.22 7.06
C TRP A 278 32.15 13.54 6.27
N PRO A 279 31.01 14.10 5.83
CA PRO A 279 30.98 15.47 5.32
C PRO A 279 31.53 16.39 6.41
N ARG A 280 32.54 17.21 6.06
CA ARG A 280 33.12 18.21 6.95
C ARG A 280 32.39 19.54 6.82
#